data_AF-A0A959T0B0-F1
#
_entry.id   AF-A0A959T0B0-F1
#
_cell.length_a   1.000
_cell.length_b   1.000
_cell.length_c   1.000
_cell.angle_alpha   90.00
_cell.angle_beta   90.00
_cell.angle_gamma   90.00
#
_symmetry.space_group_name_H-M   'P 1'
#
loop_
_entity.id
_entity.type
_entity.pdbx_description
1 polymer ?
#
loop_
_entity_poly.entity_id
_entity_poly.type
_entity_poly.pdbx_seq_one_letter_code
_entity_poly.pdbx_strand_id
1 'polypeptide(L)' 'MIEQQRHLGRNPELPVEFQRYYEAGLNALKEFVQEHIRSDLDEPTFIAALSALATCSGRVKLGKAILD' A
#
# COMPACT_ATOMS: atom_id res chain seq x y z
N MET A 1 -6.87 13.07 10.33
CA MET A 1 -5.67 13.70 9.72
C MET A 1 -4.86 12.71 8.88
N ILE A 2 -4.46 11.55 9.41
CA ILE A 2 -3.73 10.50 8.67
C ILE A 2 -4.48 10.05 7.40
N GLU A 3 -5.74 9.64 7.54
CA GLU A 3 -6.53 9.14 6.41
C GLU A 3 -6.84 10.21 5.35
N GLN A 4 -6.95 11.48 5.78
CA GLN A 4 -7.08 12.61 4.85
C GLN A 4 -5.81 12.82 4.02
N GLN A 5 -4.62 12.69 4.63
CA GLN A 5 -3.36 12.83 3.91
C GLN A 5 -3.15 11.68 2.91
N ARG A 6 -3.58 10.46 3.26
CA ARG A 6 -3.64 9.32 2.33
C ARG A 6 -4.60 9.55 1.17
N HIS A 7 -5.79 10.07 1.43
CA HIS A 7 -6.74 10.43 0.36
C HIS A 7 -6.18 11.48 -0.60
N LEU A 8 -5.27 12.34 -0.13
CA LEU A 8 -4.55 13.33 -0.95
C LEU A 8 -3.33 12.73 -1.69
N GLY A 9 -3.10 11.41 -1.59
CA GLY A 9 -1.99 10.73 -2.23
C GLY A 9 -0.63 11.02 -1.59
N ARG A 10 -0.62 11.43 -0.31
CA ARG A 10 0.60 11.70 0.45
C ARG A 10 0.77 10.65 1.54
N ASN A 11 2.01 10.32 1.86
CA ASN A 11 2.28 9.62 3.12
C ASN A 11 1.91 10.53 4.28
N PRO A 12 1.34 9.97 5.37
CA PRO A 12 1.00 10.76 6.52
C PRO A 12 2.27 11.34 7.16
N GLU A 13 2.23 12.62 7.53
CA GLU A 13 3.22 13.26 8.38
C GLU A 13 3.03 12.75 9.81
N LEU A 14 3.89 11.81 10.20
CA LEU A 14 3.90 11.23 11.53
C LEU A 14 5.09 11.79 12.33
N PRO A 15 5.00 11.85 13.67
CA PRO A 15 6.19 12.04 14.50
C PRO A 15 7.30 11.04 14.12
N VAL A 16 8.56 11.47 14.18
CA VAL A 16 9.72 10.71 13.70
C VAL A 16 9.77 9.28 14.25
N GLU A 17 9.39 9.10 15.51
CA GLU A 17 9.30 7.80 16.18
C GLU A 17 8.30 6.85 15.49
N PHE A 18 7.18 7.36 14.97
CA PHE A 18 6.15 6.57 14.28
C PHE A 18 6.40 6.44 12.78
N GLN A 19 7.12 7.38 12.17
CA GLN A 19 7.47 7.34 10.75
C GLN A 19 8.24 6.05 10.42
N ARG A 20 9.19 5.64 11.28
CA ARG A 20 9.95 4.41 11.09
C ARG A 20 9.07 3.16 11.11
N TYR A 21 8.12 3.07 12.06
CA TYR A 21 7.19 1.94 12.13
C TYR A 21 6.25 1.91 10.93
N TYR A 22 5.83 3.08 10.47
CA TYR A 22 4.98 3.21 9.30
C TYR A 22 5.67 2.69 8.03
N GLU A 23 6.90 3.13 7.78
CA GLU A 23 7.71 2.69 6.63
C GLU A 23 8.03 1.19 6.72
N ALA A 24 8.35 0.68 7.92
CA ALA A 24 8.57 -0.74 8.13
C ALA A 24 7.32 -1.57 7.80
N GLY A 25 6.13 -1.11 8.20
CA GLY A 25 4.86 -1.75 7.88
C GLY A 25 4.55 -1.76 6.38
N LEU A 26 4.81 -0.64 5.68
CA LEU A 26 4.64 -0.56 4.23
C LEU A 26 5.56 -1.54 3.50
N ASN A 27 6.82 -1.66 3.94
CA ASN A 27 7.78 -2.59 3.36
C ASN A 27 7.39 -4.04 3.63
N ALA A 28 7.00 -4.38 4.87
CA ALA A 28 6.57 -5.73 5.22
C ALA A 28 5.32 -6.15 4.41
N LEU A 29 4.35 -5.26 4.24
CA LEU A 29 3.18 -5.52 3.40
C LEU A 29 3.56 -5.70 1.93
N LYS A 30 4.47 -4.86 1.41
CA LYS A 30 4.96 -4.97 0.05
C LYS A 30 5.63 -6.33 -0.19
N GLU A 31 6.52 -6.75 0.69
CA GLU A 31 7.22 -8.04 0.62
C GLU A 31 6.22 -9.21 0.65
N PHE A 32 5.30 -9.19 1.62
CA PHE A 32 4.24 -10.20 1.72
C PHE A 32 3.44 -10.32 0.41
N VAL A 33 3.00 -9.19 -0.15
CA VAL A 33 2.27 -9.18 -1.42
C VAL A 33 3.13 -9.72 -2.56
N GLN A 34 4.40 -9.32 -2.68
CA GLN A 34 5.27 -9.79 -3.76
C GLN A 34 5.51 -11.31 -3.72
N GLU A 35 5.59 -11.88 -2.53
CA GLU A 35 5.75 -13.33 -2.33
C GLU A 35 4.49 -14.10 -2.73
N HIS A 36 3.30 -13.55 -2.48
CA HIS A 36 2.03 -14.27 -2.64
C HIS A 36 1.25 -13.91 -3.90
N ILE A 37 1.61 -12.85 -4.64
CA ILE A 37 0.89 -12.40 -5.84
C ILE A 37 0.96 -13.38 -7.00
N ARG A 38 1.90 -14.33 -6.97
CA ARG A 38 2.06 -15.39 -7.97
C ARG A 38 1.27 -16.66 -7.63
N SER A 39 0.63 -16.71 -6.47
CA SER A 39 -0.27 -17.79 -6.08
C SER A 39 -1.59 -17.70 -6.85
N ASP A 40 -2.35 -18.79 -6.89
CA ASP A 40 -3.73 -18.78 -7.39
C ASP A 40 -4.61 -17.97 -6.42
N LEU A 41 -4.62 -16.66 -6.62
CA LEU A 41 -5.52 -15.72 -5.97
C LEU A 41 -6.78 -15.58 -6.83
N ASP A 42 -7.95 -15.50 -6.20
CA ASP A 42 -9.15 -15.07 -6.89
C ASP A 42 -8.96 -13.63 -7.40
N GLU A 43 -9.67 -13.29 -8.49
CA GLU A 43 -9.53 -12.01 -9.18
C GLU A 43 -9.65 -10.78 -8.24
N PRO A 44 -10.64 -10.71 -7.31
CA PRO A 44 -10.70 -9.64 -6.32
C PRO A 44 -9.44 -9.53 -5.45
N THR A 45 -8.93 -10.65 -4.96
CA THR A 45 -7.72 -10.68 -4.12
C THR A 45 -6.48 -10.28 -4.90
N PHE A 46 -6.37 -10.69 -6.17
CA PHE A 46 -5.28 -10.29 -7.05
C PHE A 46 -5.28 -8.78 -7.34
N ILE A 47 -6.45 -8.20 -7.62
CA ILE A 47 -6.63 -6.76 -7.83
C ILE A 47 -6.25 -5.98 -6.56
N ALA A 48 -6.71 -6.44 -5.40
CA ALA A 48 -6.35 -5.84 -4.11
C ALA A 48 -4.84 -5.92 -3.84
N ALA A 49 -4.20 -7.05 -4.15
CA ALA A 49 -2.76 -7.24 -4.03
C ALA A 49 -1.98 -6.27 -4.93
N LEU A 50 -2.37 -6.11 -6.20
CA LEU A 50 -1.75 -5.14 -7.12
C LEU A 50 -1.92 -3.70 -6.62
N SER A 51 -3.10 -3.34 -6.13
CA SER A 51 -3.37 -2.03 -5.56
C SER A 51 -2.51 -1.75 -4.33
N ALA A 52 -2.38 -2.73 -3.43
CA ALA A 52 -1.54 -2.64 -2.24
C ALA A 52 -0.07 -2.46 -2.63
N LEU A 53 0.43 -3.23 -3.61
CA LEU A 53 1.81 -3.12 -4.11
C LEU A 53 2.11 -1.72 -4.67
N ALA A 54 1.20 -1.16 -5.46
CA ALA A 54 1.33 0.18 -6.02
C ALA A 54 1.33 1.24 -4.91
N THR A 55 0.41 1.12 -3.95
CA THR A 55 0.28 2.03 -2.81
C THR A 55 1.52 2.03 -1.92
N CYS A 56 2.00 0.85 -1.50
CA CYS A 56 3.21 0.72 -0.69
C CYS A 56 4.48 1.21 -1.40
N SER A 57 4.48 1.25 -2.73
CA SER A 57 5.59 1.80 -3.54
C SER A 57 5.47 3.31 -3.78
N GLY A 58 4.56 4.00 -3.07
CA GLY A 58 4.32 5.44 -3.22
C GLY A 58 3.48 5.83 -4.42
N ARG A 59 2.96 4.86 -5.20
CA ARG A 59 2.12 5.10 -6.38
C ARG A 59 0.62 5.07 -6.02
N VAL A 60 0.23 5.84 -5.01
CA VAL A 60 -1.13 5.81 -4.43
C VAL A 60 -2.24 6.03 -5.47
N LYS A 61 -2.04 6.94 -6.43
CA LYS A 61 -3.01 7.18 -7.51
C LYS A 61 -3.21 5.95 -8.42
N LEU A 62 -2.13 5.22 -8.69
CA LEU A 62 -2.19 3.98 -9.46
C LEU A 62 -2.88 2.89 -8.65
N GLY A 63 -2.54 2.75 -7.37
CA GLY A 63 -3.22 1.80 -6.48
C GLY A 63 -4.73 2.03 -6.44
N LYS A 64 -5.16 3.29 -6.38
CA LYS A 64 -6.58 3.64 -6.46
C LYS A 64 -7.20 3.27 -7.82
N ALA A 65 -6.54 3.62 -8.92
CA ALA A 65 -7.03 3.31 -10.27
C ALA A 65 -7.09 1.81 -10.59
N ILE A 66 -6.40 0.96 -9.83
CA ILE A 66 -6.50 -0.50 -9.94
C ILE A 66 -7.79 -1.02 -9.26
N LEU A 67 -8.31 -0.32 -8.24
CA LEU A 67 -9.52 -0.71 -7.51
C LEU A 67 -10.80 -0.14 -8.13
N ASP A 68 -10.71 0.94 -8.88
CA ASP A 68 -11.81 1.60 -9.59
C ASP A 68 -12.16 0.86 -10.90
#